data_AF-A0A8S8YUJ0-F1
#
_entry.id   AF-A0A8S8YUJ0-F1
#
_cell.length_a   1.000
_cell.length_b   1.000
_cell.length_c   1.000
_cell.angle_alpha   90.00
_cell.angle_beta   90.00
_cell.angle_gamma   90.00
#
_symmetry.space_group_name_H-M   'P 1'
#
loop_
_entity.id
_entity.type
_entity.pdbx_description
1 polymer ?
#
loop_
_entity_poly.entity_id
_entity_poly.type
_entity_poly.pdbx_seq_one_letter_code
_entity_poly.pdbx_strand_id
1 'polypeptide(L)'
;MGGSVIGGIHDHITGAYLLTHGEAFLPMPVAMDVLSSIGWEGEIPPSVERNGQTGLLGNDVFSLLVKGGFTLNFKNRAGEEVKVSQGDVSGSIDKRGIGAEDGRLLDAVVQTHGTDRGADFINKMTKMTIAICTAMGFTTGIDDEDLPPEAKEEIVENQL
;
A
#
# COMPACT_ATOMS: atom_id res chain seq x y z
N MET A 1 13.53 -21.05 10.00
CA MET A 1 13.26 -19.89 9.13
C MET A 1 13.53 -18.66 9.98
N GLY A 2 14.54 -17.86 9.63
CA GLY A 2 14.85 -16.61 10.34
C GLY A 2 14.08 -15.50 9.65
N GLY A 3 13.08 -14.94 10.33
CA GLY A 3 12.35 -13.77 9.85
C GLY A 3 13.17 -12.50 10.10
N SER A 4 12.99 -11.50 9.25
CA SER A 4 13.64 -10.20 9.41
C SER A 4 13.23 -9.54 10.75
N VAL A 5 14.21 -9.25 11.61
CA VAL A 5 13.99 -8.65 12.95
C VAL A 5 13.65 -7.15 12.87
N ILE A 6 13.92 -6.52 11.72
CA ILE A 6 13.59 -5.12 11.42
C ILE A 6 12.44 -5.13 10.39
N GLY A 7 11.34 -4.44 10.70
CA GLY A 7 10.17 -4.32 9.82
C GLY A 7 9.21 -3.23 10.32
N GLY A 8 8.10 -3.02 9.62
CA GLY A 8 7.11 -2.00 9.99
C GLY A 8 6.52 -2.29 11.37
N ILE A 9 6.64 -1.33 12.31
CA ILE A 9 6.30 -1.61 13.71
C ILE A 9 4.87 -1.18 14.05
N HIS A 10 4.41 0.02 13.64
CA HIS A 10 3.00 0.45 13.74
C HIS A 10 2.55 1.33 12.55
N ASP A 11 2.99 2.58 12.44
CA ASP A 11 2.49 3.53 11.42
C ASP A 11 2.73 3.04 9.98
N HIS A 12 3.80 2.28 9.76
CA HIS A 12 4.11 1.71 8.46
C HIS A 12 3.11 0.63 8.04
N ILE A 13 2.59 -0.14 8.99
CA ILE A 13 1.56 -1.15 8.71
C ILE A 13 0.27 -0.43 8.30
N THR A 14 -0.11 0.61 9.06
CA THR A 14 -1.29 1.43 8.75
C THR A 14 -1.15 2.09 7.40
N GLY A 15 -0.04 2.79 7.13
CA GLY A 15 0.20 3.46 5.85
C GLY A 15 0.27 2.50 4.67
N ALA A 16 0.86 1.31 4.84
CA ALA A 16 0.91 0.31 3.78
C ALA A 16 -0.49 -0.24 3.49
N TYR A 17 -1.27 -0.55 4.52
CA TYR A 17 -2.64 -1.02 4.36
C TYR A 17 -3.49 0.04 3.67
N LEU A 18 -3.46 1.28 4.18
CA LEU A 18 -4.14 2.43 3.61
C LEU A 18 -3.80 2.68 2.13
N LEU A 19 -2.53 2.49 1.74
CA LEU A 19 -2.09 2.63 0.36
C LEU A 19 -2.54 1.47 -0.54
N THR A 20 -2.71 0.25 -0.01
CA THR A 20 -2.87 -0.97 -0.84
C THR A 20 -4.21 -1.66 -0.65
N HIS A 21 -5.10 -1.09 0.18
CA HIS A 21 -6.41 -1.65 0.44
C HIS A 21 -7.43 -1.20 -0.59
N GLY A 22 -8.18 -2.15 -1.13
CA GLY A 22 -9.22 -1.89 -2.13
C GLY A 22 -8.65 -1.20 -3.37
N GLU A 23 -9.33 -0.14 -3.80
CA GLU A 23 -8.90 0.68 -4.94
C GLU A 23 -8.45 2.06 -4.49
N ALA A 24 -7.54 2.11 -3.52
CA ALA A 24 -6.95 3.35 -3.03
C ALA A 24 -6.46 4.21 -4.21
N PHE A 25 -6.95 5.44 -4.27
CA PHE A 25 -6.68 6.39 -5.35
C PHE A 25 -5.96 7.60 -4.80
N LEU A 26 -4.80 7.92 -5.38
CA LEU A 26 -3.99 9.07 -5.02
C LEU A 26 -4.11 10.11 -6.13
N PRO A 27 -4.74 11.27 -5.88
CA PRO A 27 -4.69 12.39 -6.81
C PRO A 27 -3.25 12.74 -7.18
N MET A 28 -3.01 13.16 -8.42
CA MET A 28 -1.64 13.36 -8.93
C MET A 28 -0.74 14.22 -8.02
N PRO A 29 -1.21 15.33 -7.41
CA PRO A 29 -0.38 16.09 -6.46
C PRO A 29 0.08 15.26 -5.26
N VAL A 30 -0.82 14.48 -4.66
CA VAL A 30 -0.53 13.61 -3.52
C VAL A 30 0.43 12.49 -3.92
N ALA A 31 0.19 11.86 -5.08
CA ALA A 31 1.07 10.84 -5.60
C ALA A 31 2.51 11.35 -5.79
N MET A 32 2.67 12.57 -6.34
CA MET A 32 3.98 13.18 -6.55
C MET A 32 4.69 13.50 -5.23
N ASP A 33 3.98 14.01 -4.22
CA ASP A 33 4.55 14.25 -2.90
C ASP A 33 5.04 12.94 -2.25
N VAL A 34 4.26 11.86 -2.36
CA VAL A 34 4.64 10.53 -1.87
C VAL A 34 5.88 10.00 -2.59
N LEU A 35 5.92 10.09 -3.92
CA LEU A 35 7.07 9.64 -4.72
C LEU A 35 8.33 10.47 -4.43
N SER A 36 8.18 11.79 -4.25
CA SER A 36 9.25 12.70 -3.86
C SER A 36 9.84 12.33 -2.49
N SER A 37 9.01 11.91 -1.54
CA SER A 37 9.45 11.52 -0.18
C SER A 37 10.45 10.35 -0.18
N ILE A 38 10.37 9.46 -1.18
CA ILE A 38 11.27 8.33 -1.34
C ILE A 38 12.41 8.60 -2.34
N GLY A 39 12.47 9.80 -2.93
CA GLY A 39 13.42 10.16 -3.99
C GLY A 39 13.25 9.30 -5.24
N TRP A 40 12.01 9.04 -5.66
CA TRP A 40 11.74 8.28 -6.87
C TRP A 40 12.05 9.12 -8.12
N GLU A 41 12.92 8.60 -8.97
CA GLU A 41 13.33 9.22 -10.25
C GLU A 41 13.01 8.33 -11.46
N GLY A 42 12.32 7.21 -11.23
CA GLY A 42 11.97 6.25 -12.27
C GLY A 42 10.67 6.60 -12.99
N GLU A 43 10.23 5.71 -13.87
CA GLU A 43 8.91 5.80 -14.50
C GLU A 43 7.82 5.71 -13.42
N ILE A 44 6.77 6.50 -13.59
CA ILE A 44 5.56 6.45 -12.77
C ILE A 44 4.56 5.50 -13.43
N PRO A 45 3.71 4.81 -12.65
CA PRO A 45 2.70 3.92 -13.22
C PRO A 45 1.67 4.71 -14.04
N PRO A 46 0.89 4.02 -14.90
CA PRO A 46 -0.17 4.65 -15.66
C PRO A 46 -1.17 5.36 -14.75
N SER A 47 -1.54 6.58 -15.12
CA SER A 47 -2.57 7.32 -14.39
C SER A 47 -3.97 6.82 -14.72
N VAL A 48 -4.86 6.87 -13.74
CA VAL A 48 -6.29 6.60 -13.88
C VAL A 48 -7.10 7.87 -13.64
N GLU A 49 -8.26 7.99 -14.27
CA GLU A 49 -9.23 9.06 -13.99
C GLU A 49 -10.34 8.55 -13.07
N ARG A 50 -10.62 9.27 -11.98
CA ARG A 50 -11.76 9.05 -11.08
C ARG A 50 -12.39 10.38 -10.73
N ASN A 51 -13.72 10.50 -10.86
CA ASN A 51 -14.47 11.70 -10.50
C ASN A 51 -13.92 13.01 -11.11
N GLY A 52 -13.41 12.94 -12.35
CA GLY A 52 -12.81 14.09 -13.05
C GLY A 52 -11.40 14.48 -12.57
N GLN A 53 -10.77 13.67 -11.71
CA GLN A 53 -9.39 13.84 -11.26
C GLN A 53 -8.50 12.73 -11.80
N THR A 54 -7.31 13.11 -12.26
CA THR A 54 -6.24 12.16 -12.64
C THR A 54 -5.39 11.81 -11.42
N GLY A 55 -5.05 10.54 -11.26
CA GLY A 55 -4.26 10.05 -10.14
C GLY A 55 -3.66 8.68 -10.39
N LEU A 56 -3.05 8.08 -9.37
CA LEU A 56 -2.44 6.76 -9.42
C LEU A 56 -3.17 5.80 -8.47
N LEU A 57 -3.18 4.52 -8.81
CA LEU A 57 -3.66 3.48 -7.89
C LEU A 57 -2.57 3.18 -6.85
N GLY A 58 -3.00 2.99 -5.60
CA GLY A 58 -2.08 2.85 -4.50
C GLY A 58 -1.23 1.57 -4.55
N ASN A 59 -1.80 0.45 -5.03
CA ASN A 59 -1.04 -0.76 -5.33
C ASN A 59 0.08 -0.53 -6.35
N ASP A 60 -0.21 0.19 -7.43
CA ASP A 60 0.80 0.49 -8.46
C ASP A 60 1.94 1.36 -7.89
N VAL A 61 1.60 2.31 -7.02
CA VAL A 61 2.60 3.14 -6.31
C VAL A 61 3.45 2.28 -5.37
N PHE A 62 2.84 1.36 -4.62
CA PHE A 62 3.58 0.46 -3.73
C PHE A 62 4.48 -0.51 -4.50
N SER A 63 4.03 -0.99 -5.66
CA SER A 63 4.79 -1.89 -6.55
C SER A 63 6.11 -1.31 -7.03
N LEU A 64 6.26 0.02 -7.09
CA LEU A 64 7.55 0.66 -7.40
C LEU A 64 8.67 0.29 -6.41
N LEU A 65 8.32 -0.12 -5.20
CA LEU A 65 9.28 -0.58 -4.19
C LEU A 65 9.77 -2.01 -4.44
N VAL A 66 9.03 -2.81 -5.22
CA VAL A 66 9.28 -4.25 -5.37
C VAL A 66 9.88 -4.55 -6.74
N LYS A 67 11.12 -5.05 -6.74
CA LYS A 67 11.73 -5.58 -7.96
C LYS A 67 11.25 -6.99 -8.22
N GLY A 68 10.95 -7.30 -9.48
CA GLY A 68 10.68 -8.66 -9.95
C GLY A 68 11.84 -9.62 -9.66
N GLY A 69 11.61 -10.92 -9.86
CA GLY A 69 12.58 -11.98 -9.54
C GLY A 69 12.07 -13.02 -8.55
N PHE A 70 10.87 -12.80 -8.00
CA PHE A 70 10.15 -13.79 -7.21
C PHE A 70 8.64 -13.67 -7.44
N THR A 71 7.94 -14.75 -7.10
CA THR A 71 6.48 -14.80 -7.03
C THR A 71 6.10 -15.21 -5.61
N LEU A 72 5.13 -14.51 -5.02
CA LEU A 72 4.68 -14.76 -3.66
C LEU A 72 3.14 -14.73 -3.63
N ASN A 73 2.54 -15.67 -2.90
CA ASN A 73 1.12 -15.62 -2.55
C ASN A 73 0.99 -15.93 -1.06
N PHE A 74 0.28 -15.08 -0.32
CA PHE A 74 -0.03 -15.29 1.09
C PHE A 74 -1.35 -14.64 1.46
N LYS A 75 -1.88 -15.00 2.63
CA LYS A 75 -3.05 -14.32 3.20
C LYS A 75 -2.63 -13.24 4.19
N ASN A 76 -3.17 -12.04 4.05
CA ASN A 76 -3.05 -11.00 5.07
C ASN A 76 -3.82 -11.39 6.35
N ARG A 77 -3.83 -10.53 7.37
CA ARG A 77 -4.51 -10.80 8.66
C ARG A 77 -6.03 -10.82 8.53
N ALA A 78 -6.59 -10.10 7.58
CA ALA A 78 -8.02 -10.14 7.26
C ALA A 78 -8.42 -11.43 6.49
N GLY A 79 -7.44 -12.21 6.03
CA GLY A 79 -7.68 -13.46 5.29
C GLY A 79 -7.79 -13.28 3.77
N GLU A 80 -7.54 -12.07 3.27
CA GLU A 80 -7.51 -11.70 1.85
C GLU A 80 -6.20 -12.17 1.20
N GLU A 81 -6.25 -12.50 -0.09
CA GLU A 81 -5.06 -12.89 -0.85
C GLU A 81 -4.20 -11.67 -1.20
N VAL A 82 -2.90 -11.78 -0.96
CA VAL A 82 -1.87 -10.87 -1.46
C VAL A 82 -1.00 -11.62 -2.45
N LYS A 83 -0.84 -11.06 -3.65
CA LYS A 83 -0.05 -11.67 -4.73
C LYS A 83 1.04 -10.73 -5.18
N VAL A 84 2.23 -11.28 -5.37
CA VAL A 84 3.37 -10.59 -5.96
C VAL A 84 3.86 -11.38 -7.15
N SER A 85 3.97 -10.72 -8.31
CA SER A 85 4.45 -11.34 -9.53
C SER A 85 5.14 -10.31 -10.41
N GLN A 86 6.39 -10.59 -10.82
CA GLN A 86 7.17 -9.71 -11.70
C GLN A 86 7.32 -8.25 -11.21
N GLY A 87 7.22 -8.01 -9.89
CA GLY A 87 7.29 -6.67 -9.28
C GLY A 87 5.92 -6.03 -9.03
N ASP A 88 4.86 -6.56 -9.65
CA ASP A 88 3.49 -6.16 -9.36
C ASP A 88 3.01 -6.72 -8.01
N VAL A 89 2.24 -5.93 -7.27
CA VAL A 89 1.76 -6.23 -5.91
C VAL A 89 0.27 -5.94 -5.84
N SER A 90 -0.54 -6.99 -5.66
CA SER A 90 -1.99 -6.88 -5.51
C SER A 90 -2.45 -7.36 -4.13
N GLY A 91 -3.56 -6.77 -3.66
CA GLY A 91 -4.14 -7.01 -2.34
C GLY A 91 -3.57 -6.10 -1.26
N SER A 92 -4.17 -6.16 -0.07
CA SER A 92 -3.86 -5.27 1.05
C SER A 92 -2.63 -5.74 1.83
N ILE A 93 -1.59 -4.90 1.86
CA ILE A 93 -0.35 -5.12 2.60
C ILE A 93 -0.51 -4.73 4.06
N ASP A 94 -0.23 -5.67 4.95
CA ASP A 94 -0.30 -5.45 6.39
C ASP A 94 0.95 -6.02 7.10
N LYS A 95 0.82 -6.30 8.41
CA LYS A 95 1.90 -6.90 9.20
C LYS A 95 2.44 -8.22 8.61
N ARG A 96 1.61 -9.05 7.95
CA ARG A 96 2.09 -10.28 7.30
C ARG A 96 2.87 -10.02 6.01
N GLY A 97 2.74 -8.83 5.43
CA GLY A 97 3.54 -8.40 4.30
C GLY A 97 4.90 -7.83 4.74
N ILE A 98 4.88 -6.85 5.65
CA ILE A 98 6.04 -5.99 5.92
C ILE A 98 6.45 -5.90 7.40
N GLY A 99 5.75 -6.58 8.30
CA GLY A 99 6.02 -6.50 9.73
C GLY A 99 7.32 -7.20 10.13
N ALA A 100 7.92 -6.74 11.23
CA ALA A 100 9.03 -7.48 11.85
C ALA A 100 8.58 -8.91 12.22
N GLU A 101 9.45 -9.88 11.96
CA GLU A 101 9.30 -11.33 12.24
C GLU A 101 8.20 -12.09 11.45
N ASP A 102 7.25 -11.39 10.81
CA ASP A 102 6.11 -11.99 10.08
C ASP A 102 5.99 -11.47 8.63
N GLY A 103 6.91 -10.59 8.20
CA GLY A 103 6.86 -9.90 6.91
C GLY A 103 7.28 -10.76 5.74
N ARG A 104 6.33 -11.48 5.13
CA ARG A 104 6.60 -12.40 4.01
C ARG A 104 7.14 -11.71 2.76
N LEU A 105 6.63 -10.52 2.43
CA LEU A 105 7.12 -9.75 1.30
C LEU A 105 8.53 -9.22 1.58
N LEU A 106 8.74 -8.66 2.78
CA LEU A 106 10.05 -8.19 3.21
C LEU A 106 11.10 -9.30 3.15
N ASP A 107 10.78 -10.48 3.70
CA ASP A 107 11.66 -11.64 3.69
C ASP A 107 11.97 -12.09 2.26
N ALA A 108 10.98 -12.10 1.36
CA ALA A 108 11.19 -12.45 -0.04
C ALA A 108 12.14 -11.47 -0.75
N VAL A 109 11.97 -10.16 -0.53
CA VAL A 109 12.86 -9.14 -1.09
C VAL A 109 14.31 -9.35 -0.62
N VAL A 110 14.52 -9.55 0.68
CA VAL A 110 15.86 -9.77 1.25
C VAL A 110 16.48 -11.07 0.73
N GLN A 111 15.70 -12.15 0.66
CA GLN A 111 16.18 -13.46 0.21
C GLN A 111 16.55 -13.48 -1.28
N THR A 112 15.77 -12.80 -2.12
CA THR A 112 16.00 -12.78 -3.57
C THR A 112 17.06 -11.76 -3.98
N HIS A 113 17.05 -10.57 -3.36
CA HIS A 113 17.84 -9.42 -3.83
C HIS A 113 19.00 -9.03 -2.91
N GLY A 114 19.16 -9.72 -1.78
CA GLY A 114 20.23 -9.48 -0.82
C GLY A 114 19.96 -8.31 0.13
N THR A 115 20.86 -8.14 1.10
CA THR A 115 20.69 -7.21 2.23
C THR A 115 20.68 -5.74 1.80
N ASP A 116 21.47 -5.36 0.80
CA ASP A 116 21.53 -3.95 0.34
C ASP A 116 20.20 -3.52 -0.27
N ARG A 117 19.57 -4.39 -1.06
CA ARG A 117 18.25 -4.15 -1.63
C ARG A 117 17.14 -4.28 -0.60
N GLY A 118 17.28 -5.19 0.36
CA GLY A 118 16.42 -5.24 1.53
C GLY A 118 16.42 -3.93 2.32
N ALA A 119 17.59 -3.35 2.56
CA ALA A 119 17.72 -2.07 3.25
C ALA A 119 17.10 -0.91 2.45
N ASP A 120 17.32 -0.85 1.13
CA ASP A 120 16.66 0.14 0.26
C ASP A 120 15.13 0.02 0.30
N PHE A 121 14.60 -1.20 0.23
CA PHE A 121 13.17 -1.48 0.36
C PHE A 121 12.61 -0.99 1.71
N ILE A 122 13.24 -1.35 2.83
CA ILE A 122 12.81 -0.91 4.17
C ILE A 122 12.80 0.63 4.25
N ASN A 123 13.89 1.28 3.83
CA ASN A 123 14.03 2.74 3.92
C ASN A 123 12.95 3.47 3.11
N LYS A 124 12.70 3.04 1.87
CA LYS A 124 11.70 3.67 1.00
C LYS A 124 10.28 3.34 1.45
N MET A 125 10.00 2.09 1.84
CA MET A 125 8.70 1.69 2.37
C MET A 125 8.33 2.50 3.62
N THR A 126 9.26 2.66 4.56
CA THR A 126 9.04 3.47 5.77
C THR A 126 8.71 4.92 5.45
N LYS A 127 9.44 5.55 4.53
CA LYS A 127 9.17 6.95 4.12
C LYS A 127 7.84 7.09 3.38
N MET A 128 7.56 6.20 2.43
CA MET A 128 6.32 6.17 1.66
C MET A 128 5.11 6.04 2.59
N THR A 129 5.15 5.09 3.52
CA THR A 129 4.02 4.84 4.43
C THR A 129 3.77 6.01 5.40
N ILE A 130 4.81 6.72 5.85
CA ILE A 130 4.64 7.97 6.61
C ILE A 130 3.99 9.05 5.76
N ALA A 131 4.42 9.22 4.51
CA ALA A 131 3.83 10.19 3.59
C ALA A 131 2.34 9.91 3.35
N ILE A 132 1.97 8.64 3.21
CA ILE A 132 0.57 8.22 3.09
C ILE A 132 -0.23 8.49 4.35
N CYS A 133 0.28 8.13 5.53
CA CYS A 133 -0.41 8.45 6.79
C CYS A 133 -0.63 9.96 6.94
N THR A 134 0.33 10.77 6.51
CA THR A 134 0.20 12.24 6.52
C THR A 134 -0.87 12.69 5.53
N ALA A 135 -0.77 12.29 4.26
CA ALA A 135 -1.72 12.69 3.23
C ALA A 135 -3.15 12.28 3.58
N MET A 136 -3.37 11.01 3.98
CA MET A 136 -4.70 10.48 4.26
C MET A 136 -5.26 10.93 5.62
N GLY A 137 -4.39 11.28 6.57
CA GLY A 137 -4.80 11.93 7.82
C GLY A 137 -5.29 13.37 7.64
N PHE A 138 -4.92 14.04 6.54
CA PHE A 138 -5.42 15.37 6.17
C PHE A 138 -6.64 15.33 5.24
N THR A 139 -6.83 14.29 4.43
CA THR A 139 -7.97 14.19 3.50
C THR A 139 -9.27 13.70 4.15
N THR A 140 -9.20 12.97 5.26
CA THR A 140 -10.40 12.57 6.05
C THR A 140 -11.14 13.77 6.68
N GLY A 141 -10.57 14.99 6.62
CA GLY A 141 -11.17 16.21 7.16
C GLY A 141 -11.92 17.10 6.16
N ILE A 142 -11.85 16.86 4.85
CA ILE A 142 -12.41 17.79 3.85
C ILE A 142 -13.26 17.12 2.76
N ASP A 143 -12.99 15.87 2.37
CA ASP A 143 -13.67 15.22 1.24
C ASP A 143 -14.33 13.86 1.57
N ASP A 144 -14.29 13.40 2.83
CA ASP A 144 -14.82 12.09 3.25
C ASP A 144 -16.35 12.06 3.47
N GLU A 145 -17.08 12.98 2.82
CA GLU A 145 -18.56 12.98 2.74
C GLU A 145 -19.09 12.30 1.46
N ASP A 146 -18.24 11.71 0.61
CA ASP A 146 -18.69 10.84 -0.47
C ASP A 146 -18.37 9.38 -0.18
N LEU A 147 -19.06 8.87 0.86
CA LEU A 147 -19.38 7.45 0.94
C LEU A 147 -19.96 7.01 -0.41
N PRO A 148 -19.49 5.89 -1.03
CA PRO A 148 -20.17 5.34 -2.19
C PRO A 148 -21.68 5.17 -1.85
N PRO A 149 -22.63 5.59 -2.71
CA PRO A 149 -24.07 5.59 -2.39
C PRO A 149 -24.70 4.22 -2.07
N GLU A 150 -23.91 3.14 -2.03
CA GLU A 150 -24.38 1.76 -1.93
C GLU A 150 -24.47 1.23 -0.48
N ALA A 151 -24.36 2.12 0.52
CA ALA A 151 -24.56 1.79 1.94
C ALA A 151 -25.71 2.58 2.60
N LYS A 152 -26.77 2.91 1.86
CA LYS A 152 -27.98 3.61 2.39
C LYS A 152 -29.32 2.94 2.10
N GLU A 153 -29.35 1.68 1.69
CA GLU A 153 -30.60 0.92 1.56
C GLU A 153 -30.59 -0.34 2.42
N GLU A 154 -30.82 -0.20 3.73
CA GLU A 154 -31.42 -1.30 4.51
C GLU A 154 -31.94 -0.88 5.90
N ILE A 155 -32.66 0.25 6.05
CA ILE A 155 -33.56 0.43 7.21
C ILE A 155 -34.82 1.24 6.80
N VAL A 156 -35.61 0.70 5.89
CA VAL A 156 -37.05 1.04 5.80
C VAL A 156 -37.81 -0.26 5.54
N GLU A 157 -37.93 -1.11 6.56
CA GLU A 157 -39.08 -2.01 6.77
C GLU A 157 -38.84 -2.86 8.02
N ASN A 158 -39.37 -2.40 9.17
CA ASN A 158 -40.01 -3.21 10.21
C ASN A 158 -40.39 -2.35 11.43
N GLN A 159 -41.18 -1.30 11.16
CA GLN A 159 -42.17 -0.82 12.12
C GLN A 159 -43.47 -0.68 11.35
N LEU A 160 -44.31 -1.72 11.43
CA LEU A 160 -45.77 -1.66 11.60
C LEU A 160 -46.25 -3.04 12.05
#